data_AF-A0A1T5EAG7-F1
#
_entry.id   AF-A0A1T5EAG7-F1
#
_cell.length_a   1.000
_cell.length_b   1.000
_cell.length_c   1.000
_cell.angle_alpha   90.00
_cell.angle_beta   90.00
_cell.angle_gamma   90.00
#
_symmetry.space_group_name_H-M   'P 1'
#
loop_
_entity.id
_entity.type
_entity.pdbx_description
1 polymer ?
#
loop_
_entity_poly.entity_id
_entity_poly.type
_entity_poly.pdbx_seq_one_letter_code
_entity_poly.pdbx_strand_id
1 'polypeptide(L)'
;MRVDPGFASGKNAPKRHRFARSFAGRRGVSLASVVFLVAATISLIAGPAEAATLTFSNTADAVVKRDSPTINFRTATGLKADNSPVEMIFLKLTVTGTAGSTVTGAKLRLFATDPSNSGGQIRRVLNNSWSENTITFNNAPVAETPIVASRGAVADNTFVEFDLFSAIKGDGTYSFRISTTSSDGVIYSSKETSVTTQRPRLTVTTNATPPPPPPPPPPPPPPPGDNPCGTATAPPAKYDHVMWVLFENKTYSQVIGNASAPYMSTKATQCASVSTWADAGLGLPSLPSYLAMTSGSTQGVTSDSSPSGLPPITADNIFRQVRTSGQSYKSYMEDMPSNCRLSASGLYAERHNPEIYYQGTGDRAACAVNNVPLGTVSAGQLAGDLANNTLPNFSVVVPNVCNDMHDCSVATGDTWLSQWLPVILNSQSYRAGRTAIFVLFDEDTPVPNFVVAPSVVPGTVIQGNYSHYSLLRTTEEMLAIGLKLQNASTALSFRSPLRI
;
A
#
# COMPACT_ATOMS: atom_id res chain seq x y z
N MET A 1 31.76 22.24 -72.42
CA MET A 1 33.05 21.65 -72.02
C MET A 1 32.82 20.89 -70.71
N ARG A 2 33.18 19.61 -70.49
CA ARG A 2 33.99 18.63 -71.27
C ARG A 2 35.39 19.12 -71.65
N VAL A 3 36.51 18.51 -71.24
CA VAL A 3 36.79 17.33 -70.37
C VAL A 3 38.17 17.55 -69.72
N ASP A 4 38.46 17.03 -68.52
CA ASP A 4 39.79 16.44 -68.19
C ASP A 4 39.82 15.74 -66.79
N PRO A 5 40.71 14.74 -66.56
CA PRO A 5 40.93 14.12 -65.23
C PRO A 5 42.41 13.99 -64.78
N GLY A 6 42.70 13.93 -63.47
CA GLY A 6 43.98 13.38 -62.97
C GLY A 6 44.43 13.64 -61.51
N PHE A 7 45.17 12.66 -60.93
CA PHE A 7 46.09 12.74 -59.76
C PHE A 7 45.49 13.04 -58.35
N ALA A 8 46.05 12.69 -57.17
CA ALA A 8 47.13 11.76 -56.72
C ALA A 8 47.26 11.78 -55.15
N SER A 9 48.00 10.93 -54.40
CA SER A 9 48.44 9.52 -54.56
C SER A 9 49.27 8.99 -53.35
N GLY A 10 48.75 8.07 -52.50
CA GLY A 10 49.57 7.11 -51.71
C GLY A 10 49.57 7.25 -50.17
N LYS A 11 50.39 6.49 -49.41
CA LYS A 11 51.26 5.32 -49.72
C LYS A 11 51.55 4.52 -48.41
N ASN A 12 52.23 3.36 -48.48
CA ASN A 12 52.10 2.29 -47.46
C ASN A 12 53.41 1.54 -47.06
N ALA A 13 53.43 0.94 -45.85
CA ALA A 13 54.31 -0.16 -45.37
C ALA A 13 55.83 0.16 -45.24
N PRO A 14 56.75 -0.80 -44.90
CA PRO A 14 56.68 -2.20 -44.40
C PRO A 14 57.37 -2.37 -42.99
N LYS A 15 57.91 -3.48 -42.42
CA LYS A 15 58.51 -4.78 -42.87
C LYS A 15 58.53 -5.90 -41.77
N ARG A 16 58.20 -7.16 -42.16
CA ARG A 16 58.96 -8.47 -42.01
C ARG A 16 59.49 -8.95 -40.62
N HIS A 17 59.16 -10.17 -40.12
CA HIS A 17 59.66 -11.56 -40.45
C HIS A 17 61.10 -11.88 -39.97
N ARG A 18 61.54 -13.11 -39.59
CA ARG A 18 61.05 -14.54 -39.59
C ARG A 18 61.91 -15.32 -38.53
N PHE A 19 61.61 -16.52 -38.02
CA PHE A 19 61.84 -17.90 -38.56
C PHE A 19 61.34 -18.92 -37.49
N ALA A 20 60.59 -20.00 -37.78
CA ALA A 20 61.00 -21.39 -38.12
C ALA A 20 61.58 -22.25 -36.95
N ARG A 21 61.40 -23.59 -36.82
CA ARG A 21 60.81 -24.60 -37.75
C ARG A 21 60.42 -25.94 -37.04
N SER A 22 59.31 -26.56 -37.48
CA SER A 22 59.02 -28.01 -37.67
C SER A 22 59.33 -29.11 -36.61
N PHE A 23 58.33 -29.94 -36.27
CA PHE A 23 58.14 -31.39 -36.63
C PHE A 23 56.86 -31.88 -35.89
N ALA A 24 55.73 -32.16 -36.58
CA ALA A 24 55.34 -33.41 -37.23
C ALA A 24 54.92 -34.56 -36.27
N GLY A 25 53.61 -34.83 -36.21
CA GLY A 25 52.97 -35.93 -35.46
C GLY A 25 51.46 -35.96 -35.77
N ARG A 26 50.80 -37.12 -35.74
CA ARG A 26 49.43 -37.31 -36.30
C ARG A 26 48.50 -38.05 -35.32
N ARG A 27 47.21 -37.70 -35.36
CA ARG A 27 46.04 -38.37 -34.71
C ARG A 27 45.86 -38.21 -33.18
N GLY A 28 45.21 -37.09 -32.81
CA GLY A 28 43.86 -37.08 -32.21
C GLY A 28 43.57 -37.87 -30.91
N VAL A 29 43.24 -37.13 -29.86
CA VAL A 29 42.41 -37.53 -28.71
C VAL A 29 41.37 -36.42 -28.47
N SER A 30 40.22 -36.75 -27.88
CA SER A 30 39.12 -35.80 -27.63
C SER A 30 39.50 -34.68 -26.65
N LEU A 31 39.07 -33.44 -26.92
CA LEU A 31 39.04 -32.39 -25.89
C LEU A 31 37.81 -32.57 -25.01
N ALA A 32 38.01 -33.19 -23.85
CA ALA A 32 37.11 -32.97 -22.72
C ALA A 32 37.36 -31.54 -22.19
N SER A 33 36.44 -30.61 -22.47
CA SER A 33 36.51 -29.25 -21.94
C SER A 33 36.37 -29.25 -20.41
N VAL A 34 37.49 -29.12 -19.70
CA VAL A 34 37.52 -28.97 -18.24
C VAL A 34 36.94 -27.61 -17.88
N VAL A 35 35.63 -27.56 -17.65
CA VAL A 35 34.96 -26.41 -17.06
C VAL A 35 35.39 -26.34 -15.60
N PHE A 36 36.29 -25.43 -15.28
CA PHE A 36 36.59 -25.05 -13.89
C PHE A 36 35.34 -24.40 -13.29
N LEU A 37 34.55 -25.19 -12.58
CA LEU A 37 33.40 -24.71 -11.84
C LEU A 37 33.90 -23.91 -10.62
N VAL A 38 34.10 -22.60 -10.81
CA VAL A 38 34.38 -21.68 -9.70
C VAL A 38 33.10 -21.57 -8.87
N ALA A 39 32.96 -22.48 -7.90
CA ALA A 39 31.91 -22.47 -6.91
C ALA A 39 32.12 -21.28 -5.97
N ALA A 40 31.70 -20.09 -6.42
CA ALA A 40 31.68 -18.88 -5.61
C ALA A 40 30.66 -19.08 -4.49
N THR A 41 31.13 -19.52 -3.32
CA THR A 41 30.35 -19.55 -2.09
C THR A 41 30.05 -18.13 -1.66
N ILE A 42 28.93 -17.59 -2.15
CA ILE A 42 28.36 -16.34 -1.65
C ILE A 42 27.88 -16.62 -0.22
N SER A 43 28.79 -16.41 0.73
CA SER A 43 28.41 -16.27 2.14
C SER A 43 27.54 -15.02 2.25
N LEU A 44 26.22 -15.24 2.20
CA LEU A 44 25.23 -14.24 2.54
C LEU A 44 25.47 -13.81 3.99
N ILE A 45 26.17 -12.69 4.16
CA ILE A 45 26.27 -12.01 5.44
C ILE A 45 24.87 -11.45 5.73
N ALA A 46 24.05 -12.25 6.40
CA ALA A 46 22.80 -11.77 6.96
C ALA A 46 23.13 -10.59 7.88
N GLY A 47 22.49 -9.43 7.63
CA GLY A 47 22.58 -8.30 8.55
C GLY A 47 22.10 -8.69 9.94
N PRO A 48 22.60 -8.04 11.01
CA PRO A 48 22.13 -8.32 12.36
C PRO A 48 20.62 -8.14 12.43
N ALA A 49 19.91 -9.21 12.80
CA ALA A 49 18.46 -9.27 12.75
C ALA A 49 17.87 -8.43 13.90
N GLU A 50 17.35 -7.23 13.57
CA GLU A 50 16.88 -6.26 14.56
C GLU A 50 15.46 -6.55 15.04
N ALA A 51 15.23 -6.47 16.35
CA ALA A 51 14.00 -6.90 17.00
C ALA A 51 12.82 -5.94 16.72
N ALA A 52 11.88 -6.38 15.90
CA ALA A 52 10.71 -5.58 15.54
C ALA A 52 9.85 -5.27 16.78
N THR A 53 9.37 -4.03 16.86
CA THR A 53 8.62 -3.51 18.01
C THR A 53 7.29 -2.91 17.57
N LEU A 54 6.20 -3.49 18.07
CA LEU A 54 4.82 -3.11 17.82
C LEU A 54 4.27 -2.33 19.02
N THR A 55 3.36 -1.37 18.79
CA THR A 55 2.74 -0.58 19.86
C THR A 55 1.22 -0.56 19.73
N PHE A 56 0.52 -0.81 20.83
CA PHE A 56 -0.93 -0.94 20.92
C PHE A 56 -1.50 -0.01 21.99
N SER A 57 -2.68 0.54 21.74
CA SER A 57 -3.50 1.23 22.74
C SER A 57 -4.46 0.23 23.42
N ASN A 58 -4.98 0.59 24.59
CA ASN A 58 -6.12 -0.14 25.16
C ASN A 58 -7.33 -0.08 24.21
N THR A 59 -7.96 -1.23 23.98
CA THR A 59 -9.27 -1.32 23.32
C THR A 59 -10.41 -1.04 24.30
N ALA A 60 -10.22 -1.40 25.57
CA ALA A 60 -11.06 -0.98 26.68
C ALA A 60 -10.25 -0.79 27.96
N ASP A 61 -10.67 0.13 28.82
CA ASP A 61 -10.28 0.16 30.22
C ASP A 61 -11.41 0.67 31.14
N ALA A 62 -11.35 0.30 32.42
CA ALA A 62 -12.36 0.65 33.41
C ALA A 62 -11.80 0.58 34.84
N VAL A 63 -12.39 1.34 35.75
CA VAL A 63 -12.27 1.15 37.20
C VAL A 63 -13.60 0.64 37.76
N VAL A 64 -13.54 -0.32 38.69
CA VAL A 64 -14.70 -0.78 39.47
C VAL A 64 -14.41 -0.64 40.96
N LYS A 65 -15.41 -0.20 41.73
CA LYS A 65 -15.28 0.13 43.16
C LYS A 65 -16.24 -0.71 44.02
N ARG A 66 -15.76 -1.26 45.14
CA ARG A 66 -16.53 -2.12 46.06
C ARG A 66 -17.65 -1.38 46.79
N ASP A 67 -17.49 -0.08 47.02
CA ASP A 67 -18.46 0.81 47.68
C ASP A 67 -19.59 1.26 46.74
N SER A 68 -19.34 1.24 45.43
CA SER A 68 -20.23 1.71 44.36
C SER A 68 -20.58 0.56 43.41
N PRO A 69 -21.04 -0.62 43.89
CA PRO A 69 -20.80 -1.88 43.20
C PRO A 69 -21.63 -2.11 41.92
N THR A 70 -22.68 -1.29 41.72
CA THR A 70 -23.55 -1.28 40.55
C THR A 70 -23.21 -0.16 39.55
N ILE A 71 -22.24 0.71 39.85
CA ILE A 71 -21.90 1.87 39.02
C ILE A 71 -20.87 1.49 37.96
N ASN A 72 -21.08 1.97 36.74
CA ASN A 72 -20.15 1.88 35.62
C ASN A 72 -19.46 3.24 35.43
N PHE A 73 -18.12 3.27 35.53
CA PHE A 73 -17.32 4.50 35.53
C PHE A 73 -16.83 4.90 34.13
N ARG A 74 -17.72 4.81 33.13
CA ARG A 74 -17.45 4.90 31.68
C ARG A 74 -16.52 6.04 31.21
N THR A 75 -16.53 7.17 31.88
CA THR A 75 -15.80 8.40 31.49
C THR A 75 -14.76 8.82 32.53
N ALA A 76 -14.32 7.89 33.39
CA ALA A 76 -13.32 8.18 34.41
C ALA A 76 -11.94 8.37 33.78
N THR A 77 -11.41 9.60 33.85
CA THR A 77 -10.09 9.92 33.29
C THR A 77 -8.93 9.28 34.06
N GLY A 78 -9.15 8.84 35.30
CA GLY A 78 -8.20 8.08 36.13
C GLY A 78 -8.73 6.70 36.52
N LEU A 79 -7.85 5.71 36.48
CA LEU A 79 -8.05 4.31 36.84
C LEU A 79 -7.36 4.04 38.19
N LYS A 80 -8.13 3.70 39.23
CA LYS A 80 -7.59 3.50 40.59
C LYS A 80 -7.52 2.03 41.00
N ALA A 81 -6.43 1.63 41.66
CA ALA A 81 -6.30 0.34 42.33
C ALA A 81 -6.05 0.57 43.83
N ASP A 82 -6.93 0.04 44.68
CA ASP A 82 -6.95 0.23 46.13
C ASP A 82 -7.47 -1.04 46.83
N ASN A 83 -7.25 -1.17 48.14
CA ASN A 83 -7.77 -2.23 49.02
C ASN A 83 -8.80 -1.71 50.06
N SER A 84 -8.85 -0.39 50.33
CA SER A 84 -9.70 0.21 51.36
C SER A 84 -10.32 1.57 50.97
N PRO A 85 -11.44 1.59 50.22
CA PRO A 85 -12.20 0.44 49.70
C PRO A 85 -11.47 -0.27 48.55
N VAL A 86 -11.84 -1.51 48.24
CA VAL A 86 -11.25 -2.18 47.06
C VAL A 86 -11.71 -1.46 45.80
N GLU A 87 -10.73 -0.99 45.05
CA GLU A 87 -10.88 -0.52 43.68
C GLU A 87 -9.99 -1.38 42.78
N MET A 88 -10.50 -1.76 41.62
CA MET A 88 -9.78 -2.62 40.68
C MET A 88 -9.85 -2.03 39.29
N ILE A 89 -8.70 -2.00 38.62
CA ILE A 89 -8.56 -1.57 37.23
C ILE A 89 -8.74 -2.79 36.35
N PHE A 90 -9.50 -2.67 35.27
CA PHE A 90 -9.61 -3.66 34.19
C PHE A 90 -9.11 -3.04 32.90
N LEU A 91 -8.20 -3.73 32.20
CA LEU A 91 -7.64 -3.31 30.91
C LEU A 91 -7.88 -4.41 29.87
N LYS A 92 -8.20 -4.04 28.63
CA LYS A 92 -8.29 -4.94 27.49
C LYS A 92 -7.49 -4.41 26.31
N LEU A 93 -6.65 -5.27 25.76
CA LEU A 93 -5.77 -4.95 24.64
C LEU A 93 -5.94 -6.01 23.56
N THR A 94 -5.80 -5.60 22.30
CA THR A 94 -5.78 -6.51 21.15
C THR A 94 -4.42 -6.37 20.49
N VAL A 95 -3.65 -7.47 20.49
CA VAL A 95 -2.36 -7.58 19.82
C VAL A 95 -2.61 -8.21 18.45
N THR A 96 -2.11 -7.58 17.39
CA THR A 96 -2.22 -8.04 16.00
C THR A 96 -0.95 -7.66 15.24
N GLY A 97 -0.54 -8.50 14.29
CA GLY A 97 0.63 -8.23 13.43
C GLY A 97 1.95 -8.78 13.97
N THR A 98 1.95 -9.66 14.98
CA THR A 98 3.15 -10.44 15.32
C THR A 98 3.52 -11.43 14.21
N ALA A 99 2.59 -11.75 13.30
CA ALA A 99 2.84 -12.45 12.02
C ALA A 99 3.60 -13.79 12.16
N GLY A 100 3.39 -14.51 13.26
CA GLY A 100 4.08 -15.76 13.58
C GLY A 100 5.51 -15.59 14.13
N SER A 101 6.02 -14.36 14.22
CA SER A 101 7.28 -14.07 14.91
C SER A 101 7.13 -14.28 16.41
N THR A 102 8.11 -14.95 17.02
CA THR A 102 8.08 -15.23 18.46
C THR A 102 8.16 -13.92 19.25
N VAL A 103 7.17 -13.62 20.08
CA VAL A 103 7.25 -12.48 21.03
C VAL A 103 8.43 -12.70 21.99
N THR A 104 9.22 -11.66 22.23
CA THR A 104 10.38 -11.64 23.15
C THR A 104 10.18 -10.74 24.36
N GLY A 105 9.27 -9.77 24.27
CA GLY A 105 8.93 -8.89 25.37
C GLY A 105 7.55 -8.26 25.17
N ALA A 106 6.86 -7.93 26.26
CA ALA A 106 5.60 -7.21 26.22
C ALA A 106 5.52 -6.28 27.44
N LYS A 107 5.64 -4.98 27.23
CA LYS A 107 5.66 -3.96 28.29
C LYS A 107 4.43 -3.08 28.22
N LEU A 108 3.59 -3.13 29.26
CA LEU A 108 2.49 -2.18 29.44
C LEU A 108 3.00 -0.96 30.21
N ARG A 109 2.97 0.21 29.57
CA ARG A 109 3.34 1.50 30.14
C ARG A 109 2.08 2.27 30.56
N LEU A 110 1.99 2.61 31.84
CA LEU A 110 0.93 3.42 32.44
C LEU A 110 1.53 4.72 33.00
N PHE A 111 0.76 5.81 33.03
CA PHE A 111 1.18 7.07 33.63
C PHE A 111 0.50 7.26 34.98
N ALA A 112 1.27 7.39 36.06
CA ALA A 112 0.75 7.63 37.41
C ALA A 112 0.38 9.11 37.60
N THR A 113 -0.79 9.35 38.18
CA THR A 113 -1.34 10.68 38.49
C THR A 113 -1.69 10.85 39.97
N ASP A 114 -1.37 9.84 40.77
CA ASP A 114 -1.47 9.80 42.23
C ASP A 114 -0.44 8.73 42.69
N PRO A 115 0.53 9.05 43.57
CA PRO A 115 1.56 8.11 44.00
C PRO A 115 0.99 7.02 44.92
N SER A 116 1.79 5.99 45.19
CA SER A 116 1.45 4.94 46.14
C SER A 116 2.67 4.13 46.57
N ASN A 117 2.67 3.57 47.77
CA ASN A 117 3.63 2.55 48.19
C ASN A 117 3.54 1.22 47.41
N SER A 118 2.49 1.00 46.59
CA SER A 118 2.42 -0.11 45.63
C SER A 118 1.59 0.23 44.38
N GLY A 119 2.26 0.22 43.22
CA GLY A 119 1.63 0.21 41.89
C GLY A 119 0.75 -1.02 41.58
N GLY A 120 0.61 -1.95 42.52
CA GLY A 120 -0.31 -3.09 42.45
C GLY A 120 0.23 -4.31 41.70
N GLN A 121 -0.66 -5.29 41.56
CA GLN A 121 -0.42 -6.59 40.94
C GLN A 121 -1.33 -6.74 39.71
N ILE A 122 -0.74 -7.04 38.55
CA ILE A 122 -1.44 -7.37 37.32
C ILE A 122 -1.66 -8.89 37.25
N ARG A 123 -2.90 -9.27 36.94
CA ARG A 123 -3.35 -10.65 36.74
C ARG A 123 -4.10 -10.73 35.41
N ARG A 124 -4.06 -11.87 34.73
CA ARG A 124 -4.97 -12.12 33.60
C ARG A 124 -6.41 -12.20 34.09
N VAL A 125 -7.37 -11.91 33.21
CA VAL A 125 -8.80 -12.14 33.43
C VAL A 125 -9.21 -13.40 32.69
N LEU A 126 -10.04 -14.24 33.31
CA LEU A 126 -10.42 -15.57 32.78
C LEU A 126 -11.11 -15.55 31.40
N ASN A 127 -11.63 -14.41 30.96
CA ASN A 127 -12.26 -14.24 29.65
C ASN A 127 -12.14 -12.79 29.14
N ASN A 128 -12.52 -12.59 27.88
CA ASN A 128 -12.55 -11.29 27.21
C ASN A 128 -13.97 -10.72 27.03
N SER A 129 -15.02 -11.29 27.64
CA SER A 129 -16.42 -10.97 27.30
C SER A 129 -17.00 -9.75 28.03
N TRP A 130 -16.30 -9.20 29.02
CA TRP A 130 -16.71 -7.95 29.68
C TRP A 130 -16.72 -6.78 28.69
N SER A 131 -17.59 -5.79 28.90
CA SER A 131 -17.63 -4.56 28.10
C SER A 131 -17.49 -3.34 29.01
N GLU A 132 -16.67 -2.39 28.59
CA GLU A 132 -16.46 -1.11 29.27
C GLU A 132 -17.75 -0.33 29.53
N ASN A 133 -18.72 -0.43 28.63
CA ASN A 133 -20.02 0.23 28.76
C ASN A 133 -20.96 -0.45 29.77
N THR A 134 -20.57 -1.61 30.35
CA THR A 134 -21.43 -2.42 31.22
C THR A 134 -20.73 -3.00 32.45
N ILE A 135 -19.41 -2.86 32.58
CA ILE A 135 -18.65 -3.39 33.71
C ILE A 135 -18.88 -2.57 34.99
N THR A 136 -19.13 -3.28 36.07
CA THR A 136 -19.42 -2.81 37.43
C THR A 136 -18.70 -3.76 38.40
N PHE A 137 -18.63 -3.46 39.69
CA PHE A 137 -18.00 -4.40 40.64
C PHE A 137 -18.74 -5.74 40.68
N ASN A 138 -20.08 -5.72 40.61
CA ASN A 138 -20.94 -6.91 40.70
C ASN A 138 -20.83 -7.87 39.51
N ASN A 139 -20.40 -7.40 38.33
CA ASN A 139 -20.22 -8.23 37.12
C ASN A 139 -18.76 -8.23 36.60
N ALA A 140 -17.81 -7.70 37.39
CA ALA A 140 -16.40 -7.70 37.06
C ALA A 140 -15.88 -9.14 36.91
N PRO A 141 -15.27 -9.50 35.77
CA PRO A 141 -14.83 -10.87 35.52
C PRO A 141 -13.67 -11.26 36.46
N VAL A 142 -13.68 -12.52 36.91
CA VAL A 142 -12.68 -13.04 37.85
C VAL A 142 -11.29 -13.09 37.19
N ALA A 143 -10.27 -12.73 37.96
CA ALA A 143 -8.88 -12.75 37.57
C ALA A 143 -8.16 -14.04 38.02
N GLU A 144 -7.15 -14.46 37.27
CA GLU A 144 -6.37 -15.66 37.51
C GLU A 144 -5.49 -15.59 38.77
N THR A 145 -5.20 -16.76 39.35
CA THR A 145 -4.41 -16.92 40.59
C THR A 145 -2.91 -16.60 40.43
N PRO A 146 -2.24 -16.83 39.29
CA PRO A 146 -0.89 -16.32 39.05
C PRO A 146 -0.85 -14.78 38.94
N ILE A 147 0.22 -14.18 39.44
CA ILE A 147 0.56 -12.78 39.17
C ILE A 147 1.37 -12.74 37.86
N VAL A 148 0.95 -11.90 36.92
CA VAL A 148 1.67 -11.66 35.65
C VAL A 148 2.83 -10.70 35.89
N ALA A 149 2.55 -9.60 36.58
CA ALA A 149 3.49 -8.55 36.93
C ALA A 149 3.10 -7.89 38.26
N SER A 150 4.05 -7.27 38.96
CA SER A 150 3.75 -6.41 40.12
C SER A 150 4.75 -5.26 40.22
N ARG A 151 4.36 -4.19 40.92
CA ARG A 151 5.24 -3.05 41.23
C ARG A 151 5.13 -2.65 42.70
N GLY A 152 6.28 -2.27 43.26
CA GLY A 152 6.39 -1.62 44.57
C GLY A 152 6.00 -0.14 44.46
N ALA A 153 6.66 0.71 45.24
CA ALA A 153 6.34 2.14 45.28
C ALA A 153 6.40 2.82 43.90
N VAL A 154 5.46 3.73 43.68
CA VAL A 154 5.25 4.52 42.47
C VAL A 154 5.21 5.99 42.88
N ALA A 155 6.08 6.80 42.27
CA ALA A 155 6.08 8.25 42.42
C ALA A 155 4.97 8.88 41.58
N ASP A 156 4.63 10.13 41.88
CA ASP A 156 3.66 10.91 41.12
C ASP A 156 4.21 11.30 39.73
N ASN A 157 3.29 11.63 38.81
CA ASN A 157 3.57 12.28 37.52
C ASN A 157 4.63 11.53 36.67
N THR A 158 4.66 10.20 36.77
CA THR A 158 5.70 9.34 36.18
C THR A 158 5.14 8.16 35.39
N PHE A 159 5.96 7.59 34.51
CA PHE A 159 5.61 6.37 33.79
C PHE A 159 6.06 5.10 34.52
N VAL A 160 5.16 4.14 34.66
CA VAL A 160 5.40 2.82 35.23
C VAL A 160 5.25 1.77 34.13
N GLU A 161 6.28 0.97 33.87
CA GLU A 161 6.23 -0.17 32.97
C GLU A 161 5.98 -1.47 33.74
N PHE A 162 4.98 -2.25 33.34
CA PHE A 162 4.73 -3.62 33.79
C PHE A 162 5.14 -4.61 32.70
N ASP A 163 5.87 -5.66 33.07
CA ASP A 163 6.27 -6.72 32.14
C ASP A 163 5.18 -7.79 32.05
N LEU A 164 4.47 -7.82 30.92
CA LEU A 164 3.42 -8.76 30.61
C LEU A 164 3.91 -9.91 29.71
N PHE A 165 5.22 -10.07 29.49
CA PHE A 165 5.76 -11.10 28.59
C PHE A 165 5.41 -12.53 29.03
N SER A 166 5.21 -12.77 30.32
CA SER A 166 4.71 -14.06 30.82
C SER A 166 3.30 -14.40 30.30
N ALA A 167 2.49 -13.39 29.97
CA ALA A 167 1.10 -13.53 29.52
C ALA A 167 0.89 -13.29 28.01
N ILE A 168 1.66 -12.43 27.37
CA ILE A 168 1.49 -12.04 25.96
C ILE A 168 2.58 -12.73 25.13
N LYS A 169 2.17 -13.67 24.25
CA LYS A 169 3.07 -14.52 23.45
C LYS A 169 2.86 -14.44 21.93
N GLY A 170 1.83 -13.73 21.47
CA GLY A 170 1.48 -13.56 20.06
C GLY A 170 0.19 -12.77 19.90
N ASP A 171 -0.37 -12.77 18.70
CA ASP A 171 -1.65 -12.12 18.40
C ASP A 171 -2.82 -12.67 19.23
N GLY A 172 -3.79 -11.80 19.54
CA GLY A 172 -4.98 -12.12 20.31
C GLY A 172 -5.49 -10.97 21.18
N THR A 173 -6.67 -11.16 21.77
CA THR A 173 -7.24 -10.23 22.76
C THR A 173 -6.86 -10.68 24.17
N TYR A 174 -6.36 -9.75 24.97
CA TYR A 174 -5.89 -9.97 26.33
C TYR A 174 -6.63 -9.04 27.29
N SER A 175 -7.26 -9.61 28.31
CA SER A 175 -7.85 -8.87 29.43
C SER A 175 -7.02 -9.05 30.69
N PHE A 176 -6.77 -7.95 31.40
CA PHE A 176 -5.99 -7.89 32.63
C PHE A 176 -6.75 -7.15 33.73
N ARG A 177 -6.49 -7.53 34.98
CA ARG A 177 -6.93 -6.81 36.17
C ARG A 177 -5.72 -6.32 36.96
N ILE A 178 -5.72 -5.05 37.38
CA ILE A 178 -4.79 -4.53 38.37
C ILE A 178 -5.51 -4.41 39.71
N SER A 179 -4.89 -4.93 40.77
CA SER A 179 -5.38 -4.86 42.14
C SER A 179 -4.18 -4.76 43.09
N THR A 180 -4.26 -3.93 44.12
CA THR A 180 -3.21 -3.79 45.15
C THR A 180 -3.65 -4.44 46.46
N THR A 181 -2.69 -4.71 47.36
CA THR A 181 -2.94 -5.07 48.76
C THR A 181 -2.87 -3.86 49.70
N SER A 182 -2.44 -2.70 49.20
CA SER A 182 -2.31 -1.47 49.98
C SER A 182 -3.64 -0.71 50.10
N SER A 183 -3.85 -0.05 51.24
CA SER A 183 -4.88 0.98 51.44
C SER A 183 -4.43 2.38 51.00
N ASP A 184 -3.21 2.48 50.48
CA ASP A 184 -2.63 3.65 49.83
C ASP A 184 -2.73 3.39 48.32
N GLY A 185 -3.86 3.79 47.72
CA GLY A 185 -4.24 3.36 46.36
C GLY A 185 -3.60 4.19 45.24
N VAL A 186 -3.10 3.52 44.20
CA VAL A 186 -2.48 4.18 43.03
C VAL A 186 -3.53 4.60 42.00
N ILE A 187 -3.34 5.76 41.35
CA ILE A 187 -4.14 6.16 40.18
C ILE A 187 -3.26 6.24 38.93
N TYR A 188 -3.72 5.59 37.86
CA TYR A 188 -3.13 5.67 36.52
C TYR A 188 -4.06 6.41 35.55
N SER A 189 -3.51 7.08 34.54
CA SER A 189 -4.29 7.62 33.43
C SER A 189 -5.03 6.52 32.66
N SER A 190 -6.30 6.77 32.35
CA SER A 190 -7.16 5.99 31.44
C SER A 190 -6.82 6.22 29.95
N LYS A 191 -7.55 5.58 29.03
CA LYS A 191 -7.61 6.03 27.63
C LYS A 191 -8.52 7.28 27.45
N GLU A 192 -9.41 7.59 28.38
CA GLU A 192 -10.32 8.76 28.36
C GLU A 192 -9.60 10.09 28.57
N THR A 193 -8.43 10.12 29.23
CA THR A 193 -7.71 11.38 29.51
C THR A 193 -7.46 12.19 28.25
N SER A 194 -7.63 13.51 28.34
CA SER A 194 -7.35 14.46 27.25
C SER A 194 -5.86 14.53 26.90
N VAL A 195 -4.98 14.20 27.84
CA VAL A 195 -3.52 14.20 27.64
C VAL A 195 -3.11 12.89 26.95
N THR A 196 -3.21 12.89 25.61
CA THR A 196 -3.03 11.68 24.77
C THR A 196 -1.68 10.98 24.92
N THR A 197 -0.64 11.68 25.41
CA THR A 197 0.69 11.14 25.71
C THR A 197 0.75 10.34 27.02
N GLN A 198 -0.14 10.59 27.97
CA GLN A 198 -0.22 9.88 29.26
C GLN A 198 -1.08 8.59 29.19
N ARG A 199 -1.82 8.39 28.09
CA ARG A 199 -2.70 7.22 27.90
C ARG A 199 -1.92 5.90 27.95
N PRO A 200 -2.51 4.82 28.48
CA PRO A 200 -1.92 3.48 28.48
C PRO A 200 -1.45 3.02 27.09
N ARG A 201 -0.24 2.44 27.03
CA ARG A 201 0.30 1.83 25.82
C ARG A 201 0.99 0.50 26.13
N LEU A 202 0.72 -0.51 25.31
CA LEU A 202 1.47 -1.77 25.31
C LEU A 202 2.47 -1.76 24.16
N THR A 203 3.74 -1.99 24.49
CA THR A 203 4.81 -2.23 23.52
C THR A 203 5.11 -3.73 23.49
N VAL A 204 5.02 -4.38 22.33
CA VAL A 204 5.36 -5.79 22.13
C VAL A 204 6.59 -5.87 21.23
N THR A 205 7.65 -6.50 21.71
CA THR A 205 8.86 -6.79 20.92
C THR A 205 8.81 -8.24 20.47
N THR A 206 9.20 -8.52 19.23
CA THR A 206 9.38 -9.86 18.68
C THR A 206 10.84 -10.17 18.42
N ASN A 207 11.17 -11.47 18.40
CA ASN A 207 12.40 -11.95 17.77
C ASN A 207 12.40 -11.52 16.31
N ALA A 208 13.57 -11.10 15.83
CA ALA A 208 13.81 -10.92 14.42
C ALA A 208 13.88 -12.30 13.76
N THR A 209 12.75 -12.76 13.21
CA THR A 209 12.62 -14.08 12.60
C THR A 209 13.42 -14.14 11.30
N PRO A 210 14.44 -15.02 11.16
CA PRO A 210 15.05 -15.28 9.87
C PRO A 210 14.01 -15.90 8.92
N PRO A 211 13.97 -15.55 7.62
CA PRO A 211 13.01 -16.12 6.70
C PRO A 211 13.19 -17.65 6.61
N PRO A 212 12.10 -18.43 6.53
CA PRO A 212 12.19 -19.89 6.47
C PRO A 212 12.84 -20.34 5.15
N PRO A 213 13.52 -21.49 5.13
CA PRO A 213 13.98 -22.10 3.88
C PRO A 213 12.76 -22.44 3.01
N PRO A 214 12.81 -22.18 1.69
CA PRO A 214 11.66 -22.36 0.81
C PRO A 214 11.29 -23.85 0.65
N PRO A 215 10.00 -24.17 0.40
CA PRO A 215 9.61 -25.49 -0.08
C PRO A 215 10.29 -25.81 -1.42
N PRO A 216 10.41 -27.10 -1.81
CA PRO A 216 10.90 -27.46 -3.14
C PRO A 216 10.08 -26.71 -4.21
N PRO A 217 10.70 -26.03 -5.18
CA PRO A 217 9.95 -25.16 -6.07
C PRO A 217 8.91 -25.94 -6.89
N PRO A 218 7.69 -25.39 -7.10
CA PRO A 218 7.03 -25.67 -8.38
C PRO A 218 8.00 -25.31 -9.52
N PRO A 219 7.97 -26.01 -10.67
CA PRO A 219 8.91 -25.74 -11.76
C PRO A 219 8.90 -24.24 -12.06
N PRO A 220 10.07 -23.58 -12.05
CA PRO A 220 10.10 -22.13 -11.99
C PRO A 220 9.32 -21.55 -13.17
N PRO A 221 8.48 -20.53 -12.95
CA PRO A 221 8.06 -19.67 -14.04
C PRO A 221 9.31 -19.27 -14.84
N PRO A 222 9.24 -19.14 -16.18
CA PRO A 222 10.39 -18.69 -16.95
C PRO A 222 10.96 -17.42 -16.31
N PRO A 223 12.29 -17.23 -16.32
CA PRO A 223 12.88 -16.01 -15.78
C PRO A 223 12.16 -14.81 -16.42
N PRO A 224 11.93 -13.72 -15.67
CA PRO A 224 11.19 -12.58 -16.20
C PRO A 224 11.81 -12.21 -17.55
N GLY A 225 11.00 -12.25 -18.61
CA GLY A 225 11.40 -11.61 -19.84
C GLY A 225 11.66 -10.14 -19.54
N ASP A 226 12.55 -9.50 -20.29
CA ASP A 226 12.79 -8.05 -20.16
C ASP A 226 11.50 -7.23 -20.38
N ASN A 227 10.48 -7.89 -20.92
CA ASN A 227 9.10 -7.47 -21.07
C ASN A 227 8.20 -7.95 -19.89
N PRO A 228 7.48 -7.04 -19.19
CA PRO A 228 6.51 -7.43 -18.16
C PRO A 228 5.22 -8.08 -18.69
N CYS A 229 4.92 -7.90 -19.98
CA CYS A 229 3.74 -8.42 -20.68
C CYS A 229 4.06 -9.64 -21.57
N GLY A 230 3.02 -10.35 -22.01
CA GLY A 230 3.15 -11.59 -22.80
C GLY A 230 3.59 -12.82 -22.00
N THR A 231 3.64 -12.71 -20.67
CA THR A 231 4.06 -13.78 -19.75
C THR A 231 2.94 -14.74 -19.37
N ALA A 232 1.68 -14.39 -19.61
CA ALA A 232 0.51 -15.26 -19.47
C ALA A 232 -0.18 -15.50 -20.82
N THR A 233 -0.63 -16.74 -21.06
CA THR A 233 -1.22 -17.14 -22.36
C THR A 233 -2.64 -16.58 -22.59
N ALA A 234 -3.37 -16.25 -21.52
CA ALA A 234 -4.72 -15.67 -21.56
C ALA A 234 -4.97 -14.81 -20.30
N PRO A 235 -5.88 -13.82 -20.35
CA PRO A 235 -6.34 -13.10 -19.16
C PRO A 235 -7.23 -13.99 -18.27
N PRO A 236 -7.25 -13.77 -16.95
CA PRO A 236 -8.26 -14.38 -16.08
C PRO A 236 -9.66 -13.80 -16.38
N ALA A 237 -10.69 -14.59 -16.08
CA ALA A 237 -12.09 -14.19 -16.26
C ALA A 237 -12.52 -13.05 -15.32
N LYS A 238 -11.84 -12.92 -14.18
CA LYS A 238 -11.90 -11.79 -13.24
C LYS A 238 -10.47 -11.52 -12.76
N TYR A 239 -10.09 -10.25 -12.65
CA TYR A 239 -8.85 -9.84 -11.99
C TYR A 239 -9.09 -9.70 -10.48
N ASP A 240 -8.09 -10.08 -9.69
CA ASP A 240 -8.12 -9.78 -8.25
C ASP A 240 -7.86 -8.30 -8.01
N HIS A 241 -7.04 -7.67 -8.86
CA HIS A 241 -6.65 -6.26 -8.76
C HIS A 241 -6.65 -5.57 -10.12
N VAL A 242 -7.30 -4.40 -10.21
CA VAL A 242 -7.13 -3.44 -11.30
C VAL A 242 -6.56 -2.15 -10.72
N MET A 243 -5.40 -1.73 -11.22
CA MET A 243 -4.74 -0.50 -10.84
C MET A 243 -4.81 0.51 -11.99
N TRP A 244 -5.13 1.75 -11.65
CA TRP A 244 -5.04 2.92 -12.51
C TRP A 244 -3.94 3.83 -11.96
N VAL A 245 -3.01 4.28 -12.80
CA VAL A 245 -1.98 5.28 -12.47
C VAL A 245 -2.21 6.48 -13.37
N LEU A 246 -2.65 7.61 -12.80
CA LEU A 246 -3.10 8.78 -13.55
C LEU A 246 -2.03 9.87 -13.60
N PHE A 247 -1.91 10.51 -14.76
CA PHE A 247 -1.04 11.61 -15.12
C PHE A 247 -1.88 12.67 -15.88
N GLU A 248 -1.29 13.82 -16.16
CA GLU A 248 -2.00 15.04 -16.53
C GLU A 248 -1.67 15.55 -17.94
N ASN A 249 -2.71 15.94 -18.70
CA ASN A 249 -2.71 16.80 -19.89
C ASN A 249 -1.56 16.56 -20.89
N LYS A 250 -1.54 15.43 -21.62
CA LYS A 250 -0.59 15.18 -22.72
C LYS A 250 -1.25 14.43 -23.87
N THR A 251 -0.86 14.76 -25.11
CA THR A 251 -1.19 13.95 -26.29
C THR A 251 -0.26 12.74 -26.45
N TYR A 252 -0.71 11.77 -27.26
CA TYR A 252 -0.04 10.49 -27.50
C TYR A 252 1.43 10.67 -27.92
N SER A 253 1.75 11.67 -28.75
CA SER A 253 3.10 11.94 -29.26
C SER A 253 3.97 12.81 -28.33
N GLN A 254 3.39 13.45 -27.31
CA GLN A 254 4.17 14.10 -26.25
C GLN A 254 4.81 13.08 -25.30
N VAL A 255 4.28 11.86 -25.23
CA VAL A 255 4.79 10.79 -24.35
C VAL A 255 5.24 9.55 -25.14
N ILE A 256 4.36 8.89 -25.90
CA ILE A 256 4.68 7.61 -26.55
C ILE A 256 5.49 7.83 -27.82
N GLY A 257 6.72 7.30 -27.81
CA GLY A 257 7.73 7.55 -28.84
C GLY A 257 8.55 8.82 -28.60
N ASN A 258 8.32 9.53 -27.49
CA ASN A 258 8.99 10.78 -27.18
C ASN A 258 10.31 10.54 -26.43
N ALA A 259 11.39 11.22 -26.83
CA ALA A 259 12.69 11.12 -26.18
C ALA A 259 12.71 11.64 -24.73
N SER A 260 11.72 12.44 -24.34
CA SER A 260 11.50 12.89 -22.95
C SER A 260 10.73 11.89 -22.10
N ALA A 261 10.13 10.84 -22.67
CA ALA A 261 9.45 9.77 -21.96
C ALA A 261 9.94 8.37 -22.39
N PRO A 262 11.24 8.07 -22.23
CA PRO A 262 11.81 6.80 -22.66
C PRO A 262 11.25 5.60 -21.89
N TYR A 263 10.92 5.72 -20.60
CA TYR A 263 10.40 4.61 -19.82
C TYR A 263 8.96 4.26 -20.19
N MET A 264 8.06 5.25 -20.25
CA MET A 264 6.67 5.09 -20.70
C MET A 264 6.61 4.59 -22.16
N SER A 265 7.41 5.18 -23.07
CA SER A 265 7.54 4.71 -24.46
C SER A 265 7.96 3.23 -24.53
N THR A 266 8.93 2.84 -23.70
CA THR A 266 9.38 1.44 -23.63
C THR A 266 8.27 0.54 -23.11
N LYS A 267 7.52 0.94 -22.07
CA LYS A 267 6.47 0.11 -21.46
C LYS A 267 5.22 -0.02 -22.34
N ALA A 268 4.82 1.04 -23.03
CA ALA A 268 3.78 0.96 -24.07
C ALA A 268 4.19 0.01 -25.22
N THR A 269 5.43 0.12 -25.70
CA THR A 269 5.97 -0.76 -26.77
C THR A 269 6.12 -2.22 -26.30
N GLN A 270 6.49 -2.44 -25.04
CA GLN A 270 6.58 -3.78 -24.46
C GLN A 270 5.19 -4.40 -24.22
N CYS A 271 4.18 -3.59 -23.92
CA CYS A 271 2.83 -4.05 -23.64
C CYS A 271 1.86 -3.61 -24.75
N ALA A 272 0.86 -2.78 -24.44
CA ALA A 272 -0.10 -2.31 -25.42
C ALA A 272 -0.61 -0.89 -25.14
N SER A 273 -0.95 -0.15 -26.19
CA SER A 273 -1.44 1.23 -26.13
C SER A 273 -2.61 1.48 -27.09
N VAL A 274 -3.27 2.63 -26.92
CA VAL A 274 -4.46 3.00 -27.70
C VAL A 274 -4.18 4.34 -28.41
N SER A 275 -3.75 4.30 -29.68
CA SER A 275 -3.27 5.52 -30.37
C SER A 275 -4.38 6.49 -30.83
N THR A 276 -5.63 6.23 -30.43
CA THR A 276 -6.81 7.06 -30.73
C THR A 276 -7.73 7.21 -29.51
N TRP A 277 -7.20 7.05 -28.29
CA TRP A 277 -8.00 7.22 -27.06
C TRP A 277 -8.45 8.68 -26.95
N ALA A 278 -9.76 8.92 -27.00
CA ALA A 278 -10.35 10.23 -26.84
C ALA A 278 -10.53 10.56 -25.35
N ASP A 279 -10.23 11.80 -24.99
CA ASP A 279 -10.70 12.39 -23.74
C ASP A 279 -12.24 12.45 -23.72
N ALA A 280 -12.81 12.26 -22.53
CA ALA A 280 -14.24 12.31 -22.25
C ALA A 280 -14.71 13.63 -21.61
N GLY A 281 -13.81 14.48 -21.11
CA GLY A 281 -14.06 15.87 -20.72
C GLY A 281 -13.77 16.90 -21.83
N LEU A 282 -13.24 16.45 -22.98
CA LEU A 282 -12.71 17.22 -24.12
C LEU A 282 -13.15 18.69 -24.23
N GLY A 283 -12.23 19.60 -23.94
CA GLY A 283 -12.43 21.05 -24.04
C GLY A 283 -12.96 21.70 -22.75
N LEU A 284 -13.13 20.91 -21.69
CA LEU A 284 -13.19 21.34 -20.30
C LEU A 284 -11.80 21.14 -19.65
N PRO A 285 -11.57 21.61 -18.41
CA PRO A 285 -10.36 21.28 -17.64
C PRO A 285 -10.37 19.86 -17.05
N SER A 286 -9.26 19.47 -16.40
CA SER A 286 -8.98 18.12 -15.87
C SER A 286 -10.11 17.47 -15.06
N LEU A 287 -10.68 18.14 -14.05
CA LEU A 287 -11.64 17.52 -13.11
C LEU A 287 -12.86 16.83 -13.80
N PRO A 288 -13.56 17.48 -14.74
CA PRO A 288 -14.52 16.84 -15.65
C PRO A 288 -14.06 15.49 -16.24
N SER A 289 -12.82 15.34 -16.67
CA SER A 289 -12.26 14.10 -17.22
C SER A 289 -12.08 13.02 -16.15
N TYR A 290 -11.60 13.38 -14.95
CA TYR A 290 -11.56 12.47 -13.79
C TYR A 290 -12.96 11.96 -13.36
N LEU A 291 -13.97 12.83 -13.39
CA LEU A 291 -15.36 12.46 -13.13
C LEU A 291 -15.92 11.53 -14.24
N ALA A 292 -15.58 11.82 -15.50
CA ALA A 292 -15.93 10.98 -16.63
C ALA A 292 -15.30 9.57 -16.53
N MET A 293 -14.03 9.47 -16.13
CA MET A 293 -13.32 8.21 -15.83
C MET A 293 -14.00 7.41 -14.72
N THR A 294 -14.41 8.06 -13.62
CA THR A 294 -14.82 7.35 -12.39
C THR A 294 -16.34 7.20 -12.21
N SER A 295 -17.16 7.87 -13.02
CA SER A 295 -18.64 7.79 -12.96
C SER A 295 -19.34 7.75 -14.33
N GLY A 296 -18.60 7.70 -15.44
CA GLY A 296 -19.15 7.55 -16.78
C GLY A 296 -19.82 8.82 -17.34
N SER A 297 -19.62 9.97 -16.69
CA SER A 297 -20.09 11.29 -17.09
C SER A 297 -19.33 12.36 -16.32
N THR A 298 -19.15 13.56 -16.89
CA THR A 298 -18.61 14.75 -16.20
C THR A 298 -19.52 15.26 -15.07
N GLN A 299 -20.72 14.69 -14.92
CA GLN A 299 -21.76 15.09 -13.96
C GLN A 299 -22.23 16.55 -14.10
N GLY A 300 -21.98 17.17 -15.26
CA GLY A 300 -22.30 18.57 -15.52
C GLY A 300 -21.29 19.57 -14.92
N VAL A 301 -20.16 19.09 -14.40
CA VAL A 301 -19.03 19.93 -13.98
C VAL A 301 -18.28 20.44 -15.22
N THR A 302 -17.82 21.69 -15.17
CA THR A 302 -17.11 22.37 -16.27
C THR A 302 -15.93 23.22 -15.78
N SER A 303 -15.39 22.93 -14.59
CA SER A 303 -14.32 23.70 -13.93
C SER A 303 -13.62 22.88 -12.86
N ASP A 304 -12.35 23.18 -12.58
CA ASP A 304 -11.57 22.60 -11.45
C ASP A 304 -11.92 23.22 -10.10
N SER A 305 -13.19 23.51 -9.87
CA SER A 305 -13.64 24.01 -8.56
C SER A 305 -13.43 22.91 -7.51
N SER A 306 -12.95 23.27 -6.31
CA SER A 306 -12.84 22.32 -5.20
C SER A 306 -14.23 21.82 -4.75
N PRO A 307 -14.36 20.72 -3.98
CA PRO A 307 -15.67 20.15 -3.63
C PRO A 307 -16.64 21.09 -2.90
N SER A 308 -16.15 22.17 -2.28
CA SER A 308 -16.99 23.20 -1.65
C SER A 308 -17.49 24.28 -2.62
N GLY A 309 -16.93 24.35 -3.83
CA GLY A 309 -17.35 25.25 -4.92
C GLY A 309 -18.32 24.62 -5.93
N LEU A 310 -18.71 23.35 -5.74
CA LEU A 310 -19.60 22.60 -6.64
C LEU A 310 -20.87 22.11 -5.93
N PRO A 311 -21.98 21.90 -6.67
CA PRO A 311 -23.15 21.16 -6.17
C PRO A 311 -22.78 19.73 -5.72
N PRO A 312 -23.45 19.15 -4.70
CA PRO A 312 -23.15 17.80 -4.24
C PRO A 312 -23.31 16.70 -5.30
N ILE A 313 -22.22 16.07 -5.71
CA ILE A 313 -22.23 14.99 -6.70
C ILE A 313 -22.64 13.67 -6.02
N THR A 314 -23.92 13.34 -6.07
CA THR A 314 -24.49 12.11 -5.48
C THR A 314 -24.51 10.91 -6.44
N ALA A 315 -24.16 11.12 -7.71
CA ALA A 315 -24.11 10.10 -8.76
C ALA A 315 -23.28 8.86 -8.37
N ASP A 316 -23.63 7.71 -8.95
CA ASP A 316 -22.90 6.46 -8.72
C ASP A 316 -21.54 6.46 -9.43
N ASN A 317 -20.57 5.76 -8.85
CA ASN A 317 -19.16 5.84 -9.19
C ASN A 317 -18.45 4.51 -8.89
N ILE A 318 -17.31 4.27 -9.53
CA ILE A 318 -16.58 3.00 -9.43
C ILE A 318 -16.18 2.66 -7.98
N PHE A 319 -15.79 3.65 -7.18
CA PHE A 319 -15.47 3.46 -5.76
C PHE A 319 -16.69 2.91 -4.99
N ARG A 320 -17.88 3.45 -5.27
CA ARG A 320 -19.15 2.96 -4.71
C ARG A 320 -19.50 1.57 -5.21
N GLN A 321 -19.41 1.28 -6.51
CA GLN A 321 -19.70 -0.06 -7.05
C GLN A 321 -18.78 -1.13 -6.47
N VAL A 322 -17.48 -0.84 -6.32
CA VAL A 322 -16.51 -1.78 -5.75
C VAL A 322 -16.90 -2.11 -4.30
N ARG A 323 -17.12 -1.10 -3.44
CA ARG A 323 -17.51 -1.36 -2.04
C ARG A 323 -18.90 -2.01 -1.88
N THR A 324 -19.88 -1.70 -2.74
CA THR A 324 -21.21 -2.34 -2.68
C THR A 324 -21.21 -3.76 -3.24
N SER A 325 -20.28 -4.10 -4.13
CA SER A 325 -20.04 -5.48 -4.59
C SER A 325 -19.30 -6.36 -3.56
N GLY A 326 -19.03 -5.85 -2.35
CA GLY A 326 -18.28 -6.56 -1.31
C GLY A 326 -16.76 -6.59 -1.57
N GLN A 327 -16.27 -5.75 -2.47
CA GLN A 327 -14.86 -5.66 -2.86
C GLN A 327 -14.19 -4.43 -2.23
N SER A 328 -12.86 -4.45 -2.19
CA SER A 328 -12.03 -3.40 -1.60
C SER A 328 -11.52 -2.41 -2.65
N TYR A 329 -11.37 -1.14 -2.26
CA TYR A 329 -10.62 -0.16 -3.06
C TYR A 329 -9.75 0.73 -2.15
N LYS A 330 -8.70 1.33 -2.72
CA LYS A 330 -8.01 2.50 -2.15
C LYS A 330 -7.63 3.47 -3.26
N SER A 331 -7.49 4.74 -2.89
CA SER A 331 -6.98 5.81 -3.73
C SER A 331 -5.74 6.38 -3.05
N TYR A 332 -4.58 6.19 -3.68
CA TYR A 332 -3.27 6.58 -3.18
C TYR A 332 -2.88 7.91 -3.83
N MET A 333 -2.76 8.97 -3.03
CA MET A 333 -2.49 10.33 -3.48
C MET A 333 -1.11 10.80 -2.97
N GLU A 334 -0.20 11.16 -3.86
CA GLU A 334 1.11 11.71 -3.47
C GLU A 334 0.97 13.11 -2.84
N ASP A 335 1.85 13.41 -1.88
CA ASP A 335 1.87 14.63 -1.04
C ASP A 335 0.55 15.01 -0.33
N MET A 336 -0.49 14.18 -0.41
CA MET A 336 -1.74 14.41 0.32
C MET A 336 -1.47 14.36 1.84
N PRO A 337 -1.74 15.44 2.60
CA PRO A 337 -1.27 15.58 3.98
C PRO A 337 -2.06 14.76 5.01
N SER A 338 -3.24 14.25 4.63
CA SER A 338 -4.17 13.52 5.48
C SER A 338 -5.15 12.77 4.60
N ASN A 339 -5.73 11.66 5.09
CA ASN A 339 -6.79 10.96 4.36
C ASN A 339 -7.89 11.92 3.88
N CYS A 340 -8.42 11.69 2.68
CA CYS A 340 -9.63 12.34 2.17
C CYS A 340 -9.57 13.89 2.15
N ARG A 341 -8.40 14.47 1.85
CA ARG A 341 -8.15 15.91 1.89
C ARG A 341 -8.93 16.66 0.79
N LEU A 342 -9.91 17.46 1.20
CA LEU A 342 -10.84 18.18 0.32
C LEU A 342 -10.30 19.45 -0.35
N SER A 343 -9.00 19.74 -0.27
CA SER A 343 -8.41 20.98 -0.80
C SER A 343 -6.90 20.87 -1.04
N ALA A 344 -6.36 21.66 -1.98
CA ALA A 344 -4.94 21.67 -2.34
C ALA A 344 -4.01 21.80 -1.13
N SER A 345 -2.81 21.23 -1.23
CA SER A 345 -1.79 21.29 -0.17
C SER A 345 -0.39 21.04 -0.70
N GLY A 346 0.43 22.09 -0.84
CA GLY A 346 1.76 21.94 -1.44
C GLY A 346 1.63 21.51 -2.90
N LEU A 347 2.16 20.33 -3.24
CA LEU A 347 2.05 19.74 -4.58
C LEU A 347 0.82 18.82 -4.76
N TYR A 348 0.07 18.53 -3.70
CA TYR A 348 -1.20 17.81 -3.82
C TYR A 348 -2.28 18.74 -4.40
N ALA A 349 -2.75 18.43 -5.61
CA ALA A 349 -3.89 19.06 -6.27
C ALA A 349 -5.16 18.24 -6.00
N GLU A 350 -6.20 18.89 -5.46
CA GLU A 350 -7.44 18.18 -5.10
C GLU A 350 -8.30 17.83 -6.33
N ARG A 351 -8.17 18.61 -7.41
CA ARG A 351 -8.85 18.39 -8.70
C ARG A 351 -8.49 17.05 -9.37
N HIS A 352 -7.30 16.51 -9.13
CA HIS A 352 -6.85 15.20 -9.66
C HIS A 352 -7.32 14.01 -8.77
N ASN A 353 -8.12 14.28 -7.73
CA ASN A 353 -8.64 13.27 -6.80
C ASN A 353 -10.18 13.13 -6.92
N PRO A 354 -10.71 12.33 -7.86
CA PRO A 354 -12.16 12.26 -8.11
C PRO A 354 -12.97 11.79 -6.89
N GLU A 355 -12.38 10.96 -6.03
CA GLU A 355 -13.09 10.40 -4.88
C GLU A 355 -13.53 11.49 -3.87
N ILE A 356 -12.80 12.62 -3.77
CA ILE A 356 -13.18 13.67 -2.82
C ILE A 356 -14.43 14.47 -3.23
N TYR A 357 -14.91 14.31 -4.47
CA TYR A 357 -16.09 15.00 -4.99
C TYR A 357 -17.41 14.27 -4.73
N TYR A 358 -17.39 12.95 -4.54
CA TYR A 358 -18.62 12.16 -4.38
C TYR A 358 -19.24 12.28 -2.98
N GLN A 359 -20.55 12.51 -2.93
CA GLN A 359 -21.32 12.80 -1.71
C GLN A 359 -22.59 11.94 -1.57
N GLY A 360 -22.69 10.85 -2.34
CA GLY A 360 -23.79 9.88 -2.19
C GLY A 360 -23.57 8.89 -1.03
N THR A 361 -24.50 7.95 -0.90
CA THR A 361 -24.68 7.08 0.29
C THR A 361 -23.42 6.33 0.70
N GLY A 362 -22.69 6.88 1.69
CA GLY A 362 -21.47 6.31 2.26
C GLY A 362 -20.16 6.74 1.61
N ASP A 363 -20.16 7.55 0.54
CA ASP A 363 -18.93 7.92 -0.19
C ASP A 363 -17.93 8.66 0.71
N ARG A 364 -18.38 9.70 1.42
CA ARG A 364 -17.52 10.54 2.28
C ARG A 364 -16.95 9.77 3.48
N ALA A 365 -17.67 8.76 3.97
CA ALA A 365 -17.20 7.87 5.02
C ALA A 365 -16.18 6.84 4.51
N ALA A 366 -16.37 6.31 3.29
CA ALA A 366 -15.42 5.42 2.65
C ALA A 366 -14.11 6.16 2.30
N CYS A 367 -14.20 7.37 1.75
CA CYS A 367 -13.05 8.23 1.46
C CYS A 367 -12.18 8.52 2.68
N ALA A 368 -12.78 8.80 3.85
CA ALA A 368 -12.03 9.01 5.09
C ALA A 368 -11.11 7.83 5.49
N VAL A 369 -11.38 6.62 4.98
CA VAL A 369 -10.59 5.40 5.22
C VAL A 369 -9.72 5.03 4.02
N ASN A 370 -10.26 5.13 2.80
CA ASN A 370 -9.68 4.53 1.59
C ASN A 370 -8.91 5.53 0.71
N ASN A 371 -9.17 6.83 0.85
CA ASN A 371 -8.45 7.89 0.16
C ASN A 371 -7.25 8.31 1.02
N VAL A 372 -6.05 7.84 0.71
CA VAL A 372 -4.89 7.81 1.62
C VAL A 372 -3.62 8.43 1.01
N PRO A 373 -2.72 8.98 1.85
CA PRO A 373 -1.39 9.41 1.40
C PRO A 373 -0.59 8.23 0.82
N LEU A 374 -0.04 8.41 -0.39
CA LEU A 374 0.60 7.35 -1.18
C LEU A 374 1.91 6.83 -0.55
N GLY A 375 2.80 7.74 -0.15
CA GLY A 375 4.11 7.44 0.43
C GLY A 375 5.27 7.58 -0.56
N THR A 376 6.32 6.78 -0.38
CA THR A 376 7.49 6.64 -1.25
C THR A 376 7.65 5.19 -1.68
N VAL A 377 8.48 4.92 -2.69
CA VAL A 377 8.74 3.57 -3.24
C VAL A 377 9.20 2.52 -2.21
N SER A 378 9.62 2.95 -1.02
CA SER A 378 10.09 2.10 0.07
C SER A 378 9.27 2.18 1.36
N ALA A 379 8.32 3.12 1.49
CA ALA A 379 7.56 3.32 2.74
C ALA A 379 6.20 4.02 2.51
N GLY A 380 5.20 3.69 3.31
CA GLY A 380 3.84 4.26 3.20
C GLY A 380 2.81 3.27 2.66
N GLN A 381 1.63 3.78 2.28
CA GLN A 381 0.46 2.94 2.03
C GLN A 381 0.62 2.04 0.81
N LEU A 382 1.03 2.60 -0.34
CA LEU A 382 1.13 1.81 -1.58
C LEU A 382 2.27 0.78 -1.50
N ALA A 383 3.45 1.19 -1.03
CA ALA A 383 4.58 0.28 -0.80
C ALA A 383 4.22 -0.82 0.22
N GLY A 384 3.51 -0.48 1.30
CA GLY A 384 3.03 -1.43 2.30
C GLY A 384 2.04 -2.46 1.74
N ASP A 385 1.04 -2.02 0.97
CA ASP A 385 0.04 -2.94 0.39
C ASP A 385 0.65 -3.87 -0.68
N LEU A 386 1.62 -3.38 -1.46
CA LEU A 386 2.35 -4.18 -2.44
C LEU A 386 3.26 -5.22 -1.76
N ALA A 387 3.99 -4.82 -0.70
CA ALA A 387 4.90 -5.70 0.03
C ALA A 387 4.17 -6.79 0.82
N ASN A 388 3.01 -6.48 1.40
CA ASN A 388 2.20 -7.44 2.15
C ASN A 388 1.22 -8.26 1.27
N ASN A 389 1.18 -8.01 -0.05
CA ASN A 389 0.19 -8.60 -0.96
C ASN A 389 -1.27 -8.32 -0.50
N THR A 390 -1.51 -7.14 0.07
CA THR A 390 -2.83 -6.63 0.54
C THR A 390 -3.40 -5.53 -0.35
N LEU A 391 -2.86 -5.37 -1.56
CA LEU A 391 -3.40 -4.46 -2.59
C LEU A 391 -4.92 -4.69 -2.76
N PRO A 392 -5.75 -3.63 -2.78
CA PRO A 392 -7.19 -3.79 -2.89
C PRO A 392 -7.61 -4.21 -4.30
N ASN A 393 -8.91 -4.49 -4.49
CA ASN A 393 -9.43 -4.93 -5.79
C ASN A 393 -9.40 -3.81 -6.83
N PHE A 394 -9.67 -2.57 -6.42
CA PHE A 394 -9.49 -1.38 -7.25
C PHE A 394 -8.49 -0.42 -6.61
N SER A 395 -7.47 -0.02 -7.35
CA SER A 395 -6.45 0.94 -6.90
C SER A 395 -6.40 2.13 -7.86
N VAL A 396 -6.58 3.35 -7.34
CA VAL A 396 -6.23 4.58 -8.08
C VAL A 396 -4.95 5.13 -7.48
N VAL A 397 -3.98 5.48 -8.31
CA VAL A 397 -2.68 6.01 -7.91
C VAL A 397 -2.48 7.33 -8.66
N VAL A 398 -2.32 8.43 -7.93
CA VAL A 398 -2.12 9.77 -8.51
C VAL A 398 -0.84 10.37 -7.92
N PRO A 399 0.15 10.76 -8.75
CA PRO A 399 1.29 11.55 -8.33
C PRO A 399 0.87 12.97 -7.91
N ASN A 400 1.84 13.78 -7.49
CA ASN A 400 1.63 15.19 -7.22
C ASN A 400 1.65 16.02 -8.53
N VAL A 401 1.24 17.29 -8.47
CA VAL A 401 1.09 18.22 -9.62
C VAL A 401 2.36 18.47 -10.45
N CYS A 402 3.50 17.93 -10.03
CA CYS A 402 4.75 17.95 -10.77
C CYS A 402 5.10 16.56 -11.35
N ASN A 403 4.87 15.50 -10.58
CA ASN A 403 5.13 14.12 -10.99
C ASN A 403 4.06 13.57 -11.95
N ASP A 404 2.85 14.13 -11.94
CA ASP A 404 1.78 13.84 -12.90
C ASP A 404 2.00 14.52 -14.28
N MET A 405 3.01 15.39 -14.38
CA MET A 405 3.36 16.24 -15.54
C MET A 405 2.47 17.46 -15.79
N HIS A 406 1.63 17.91 -14.84
CA HIS A 406 0.83 19.13 -15.01
C HIS A 406 1.73 20.39 -15.01
N ASP A 407 2.38 20.68 -13.88
CA ASP A 407 3.23 21.87 -13.69
C ASP A 407 4.71 21.62 -14.08
N CYS A 408 5.06 20.40 -14.49
CA CYS A 408 6.44 19.95 -14.67
C CYS A 408 6.64 19.13 -15.97
N SER A 409 7.91 18.89 -16.31
CA SER A 409 8.29 18.26 -17.57
C SER A 409 7.81 16.81 -17.71
N VAL A 410 7.62 16.37 -18.96
CA VAL A 410 7.37 14.95 -19.29
C VAL A 410 8.43 14.01 -18.72
N ALA A 411 9.70 14.45 -18.70
CA ALA A 411 10.79 13.67 -18.11
C ALA A 411 10.68 13.51 -16.58
N THR A 412 9.96 14.41 -15.90
CA THR A 412 9.68 14.31 -14.45
C THR A 412 8.75 13.11 -14.18
N GLY A 413 7.61 13.04 -14.86
CA GLY A 413 6.65 11.93 -14.69
C GLY A 413 7.16 10.60 -15.25
N ASP A 414 7.96 10.60 -16.31
CA ASP A 414 8.63 9.39 -16.81
C ASP A 414 9.62 8.85 -15.76
N THR A 415 10.40 9.76 -15.13
CA THR A 415 11.29 9.41 -14.01
C THR A 415 10.50 8.87 -12.82
N TRP A 416 9.38 9.49 -12.46
CA TRP A 416 8.52 9.01 -11.36
C TRP A 416 7.97 7.60 -11.62
N LEU A 417 7.41 7.35 -12.82
CA LEU A 417 6.92 6.02 -13.19
C LEU A 417 8.05 4.98 -13.26
N SER A 418 9.26 5.39 -13.68
CA SER A 418 10.43 4.52 -13.71
C SER A 418 10.85 4.01 -12.32
N GLN A 419 10.46 4.71 -11.25
CA GLN A 419 10.69 4.30 -9.87
C GLN A 419 9.52 3.46 -9.32
N TRP A 420 8.28 3.89 -9.54
CA TRP A 420 7.10 3.21 -8.96
C TRP A 420 6.67 1.95 -9.71
N LEU A 421 6.64 1.96 -11.03
CA LEU A 421 6.13 0.83 -11.81
C LEU A 421 6.95 -0.46 -11.57
N PRO A 422 8.30 -0.44 -11.46
CA PRO A 422 9.05 -1.65 -11.08
C PRO A 422 8.66 -2.22 -9.71
N VAL A 423 8.26 -1.41 -8.72
CA VAL A 423 7.78 -1.92 -7.43
C VAL A 423 6.46 -2.67 -7.61
N ILE A 424 5.52 -2.09 -8.38
CA ILE A 424 4.22 -2.70 -8.68
C ILE A 424 4.40 -3.99 -9.50
N LEU A 425 5.24 -3.98 -10.53
CA LEU A 425 5.55 -5.14 -11.38
C LEU A 425 6.27 -6.26 -10.62
N ASN A 426 7.02 -5.93 -9.58
CA ASN A 426 7.67 -6.91 -8.72
C ASN A 426 6.73 -7.57 -7.71
N SER A 427 5.52 -7.04 -7.49
CA SER A 427 4.55 -7.58 -6.54
C SER A 427 4.13 -9.02 -6.85
N GLN A 428 3.76 -9.76 -5.80
CA GLN A 428 3.28 -11.14 -5.92
C GLN A 428 1.99 -11.24 -6.76
N SER A 429 1.11 -10.23 -6.71
CA SER A 429 -0.14 -10.23 -7.47
C SER A 429 0.07 -9.99 -8.96
N TYR A 430 0.97 -9.09 -9.35
CA TYR A 430 1.35 -8.91 -10.76
C TYR A 430 2.05 -10.16 -11.31
N ARG A 431 3.09 -10.66 -10.62
CA ARG A 431 3.84 -11.86 -11.03
C ARG A 431 2.98 -13.12 -11.13
N ALA A 432 1.85 -13.18 -10.44
CA ALA A 432 0.89 -14.29 -10.49
C ALA A 432 -0.18 -14.15 -11.60
N GLY A 433 -0.15 -13.10 -12.43
CA GLY A 433 -1.17 -12.88 -13.46
C GLY A 433 -2.50 -12.29 -12.95
N ARG A 434 -2.55 -11.85 -11.68
CA ARG A 434 -3.79 -11.46 -10.98
C ARG A 434 -4.05 -9.94 -10.97
N THR A 435 -3.09 -9.15 -11.46
CA THR A 435 -3.13 -7.68 -11.50
C THR A 435 -3.01 -7.17 -12.94
N ALA A 436 -3.83 -6.19 -13.29
CA ALA A 436 -3.62 -5.33 -14.46
C ALA A 436 -3.38 -3.88 -14.02
N ILE A 437 -2.55 -3.17 -14.79
CA ILE A 437 -2.19 -1.78 -14.54
C ILE A 437 -2.52 -0.98 -15.80
N PHE A 438 -3.31 0.08 -15.67
CA PHE A 438 -3.49 1.10 -16.69
C PHE A 438 -2.64 2.32 -16.32
N VAL A 439 -1.79 2.79 -17.22
CA VAL A 439 -1.13 4.09 -17.12
C VAL A 439 -1.91 5.05 -18.03
N LEU A 440 -2.37 6.14 -17.43
CA LEU A 440 -3.49 6.93 -17.93
C LEU A 440 -3.16 8.41 -17.84
N PHE A 441 -3.66 9.15 -18.82
CA PHE A 441 -3.71 10.59 -18.89
C PHE A 441 -5.16 11.00 -19.08
N ASP A 442 -5.52 12.17 -18.55
CA ASP A 442 -6.88 12.66 -18.39
C ASP A 442 -7.36 13.46 -19.63
N GLU A 443 -6.59 14.44 -20.10
CA GLU A 443 -6.90 15.30 -21.24
C GLU A 443 -5.72 15.45 -22.24
N ASP A 444 -5.90 16.29 -23.28
CA ASP A 444 -5.12 16.38 -24.52
C ASP A 444 -5.28 15.16 -25.47
N THR A 445 -6.33 15.20 -26.31
CA THR A 445 -6.67 14.10 -27.24
C THR A 445 -5.75 14.02 -28.49
N PRO A 446 -5.34 12.81 -28.92
CA PRO A 446 -5.55 11.51 -28.28
C PRO A 446 -4.59 11.31 -27.11
N VAL A 447 -5.05 10.78 -25.98
CA VAL A 447 -4.22 10.63 -24.77
C VAL A 447 -3.28 9.40 -24.85
N PRO A 448 -2.05 9.45 -24.27
CA PRO A 448 -0.99 8.43 -24.37
C PRO A 448 -1.25 7.13 -23.58
N ASN A 449 -2.51 6.72 -23.44
CA ASN A 449 -2.91 5.69 -22.48
C ASN A 449 -2.46 4.28 -22.90
N PHE A 450 -1.85 3.58 -21.96
CA PHE A 450 -1.29 2.24 -22.17
C PHE A 450 -1.59 1.29 -21.01
N VAL A 451 -1.67 -0.01 -21.31
CA VAL A 451 -1.97 -1.06 -20.34
C VAL A 451 -0.78 -2.00 -20.18
N VAL A 452 -0.55 -2.44 -18.95
CA VAL A 452 0.51 -3.34 -18.54
C VAL A 452 -0.10 -4.46 -17.70
N ALA A 453 -0.23 -5.65 -18.30
CA ALA A 453 -0.69 -6.87 -17.62
C ALA A 453 -0.08 -8.13 -18.26
N PRO A 454 0.15 -9.22 -17.52
CA PRO A 454 0.84 -10.41 -18.04
C PRO A 454 0.23 -11.04 -19.30
N SER A 455 -1.07 -10.90 -19.52
CA SER A 455 -1.82 -11.46 -20.65
C SER A 455 -1.82 -10.61 -21.93
N VAL A 456 -1.39 -9.34 -21.83
CA VAL A 456 -1.31 -8.39 -22.94
C VAL A 456 -0.27 -8.89 -23.95
N VAL A 457 -0.61 -8.85 -25.25
CA VAL A 457 0.34 -9.21 -26.31
C VAL A 457 1.29 -8.03 -26.56
N PRO A 458 2.62 -8.24 -26.49
CA PRO A 458 3.61 -7.18 -26.73
C PRO A 458 3.47 -6.46 -28.07
N GLY A 459 3.69 -5.14 -28.06
CA GLY A 459 3.64 -4.29 -29.25
C GLY A 459 2.24 -4.05 -29.80
N THR A 460 1.18 -4.38 -29.06
CA THR A 460 -0.21 -4.21 -29.53
C THR A 460 -0.62 -2.75 -29.47
N VAL A 461 -0.76 -2.09 -30.61
CA VAL A 461 -1.35 -0.75 -30.70
C VAL A 461 -2.75 -0.88 -31.29
N ILE A 462 -3.78 -0.46 -30.57
CA ILE A 462 -5.18 -0.50 -31.05
C ILE A 462 -5.70 0.89 -31.40
N GLN A 463 -6.70 0.90 -32.28
CA GLN A 463 -7.36 2.10 -32.78
C GLN A 463 -8.88 1.88 -32.82
N GLY A 464 -9.65 2.95 -32.69
CA GLY A 464 -11.10 2.93 -32.64
C GLY A 464 -11.67 3.99 -31.69
N ASN A 465 -13.00 4.01 -31.54
CA ASN A 465 -13.71 4.94 -30.66
C ASN A 465 -13.64 4.48 -29.20
N TYR A 466 -12.47 4.64 -28.60
CA TYR A 466 -12.20 4.34 -27.19
C TYR A 466 -12.00 5.64 -26.41
N SER A 467 -12.45 5.68 -25.15
CA SER A 467 -12.27 6.83 -24.27
C SER A 467 -12.19 6.41 -22.81
N HIS A 468 -12.19 7.37 -21.88
CA HIS A 468 -12.30 7.08 -20.45
C HIS A 468 -13.57 6.31 -20.05
N TYR A 469 -14.63 6.35 -20.88
CA TYR A 469 -15.79 5.49 -20.70
C TYR A 469 -15.50 4.01 -21.03
N SER A 470 -14.58 3.75 -21.97
CA SER A 470 -14.05 2.39 -22.24
C SER A 470 -13.20 1.87 -21.10
N LEU A 471 -12.43 2.72 -20.43
CA LEU A 471 -11.64 2.36 -19.25
C LEU A 471 -12.55 1.92 -18.10
N LEU A 472 -13.57 2.73 -17.78
CA LEU A 472 -14.54 2.43 -16.74
C LEU A 472 -15.25 1.11 -17.05
N ARG A 473 -15.78 0.97 -18.27
CA ARG A 473 -16.43 -0.26 -18.76
C ARG A 473 -15.55 -1.49 -18.57
N THR A 474 -14.30 -1.40 -19.02
CA THR A 474 -13.34 -2.51 -18.91
C THR A 474 -13.07 -2.86 -17.45
N THR A 475 -12.89 -1.87 -16.59
CA THR A 475 -12.61 -2.05 -15.16
C THR A 475 -13.79 -2.69 -14.43
N GLU A 476 -15.03 -2.26 -14.72
CA GLU A 476 -16.25 -2.89 -14.20
C GLU A 476 -16.35 -4.37 -14.63
N GLU A 477 -16.00 -4.71 -15.88
CA GLU A 477 -15.95 -6.10 -16.34
C GLU A 477 -14.81 -6.91 -15.69
N MET A 478 -13.60 -6.35 -15.59
CA MET A 478 -12.44 -7.00 -14.95
C MET A 478 -12.69 -7.34 -13.48
N LEU A 479 -13.44 -6.51 -12.76
CA LEU A 479 -13.81 -6.71 -11.36
C LEU A 479 -15.12 -7.50 -11.18
N ALA A 480 -15.70 -8.03 -12.27
CA ALA A 480 -16.98 -8.74 -12.31
C ALA A 480 -18.17 -7.95 -11.72
N ILE A 481 -18.12 -6.62 -11.77
CA ILE A 481 -19.22 -5.73 -11.38
C ILE A 481 -20.27 -5.79 -12.49
N GLY A 482 -21.51 -6.16 -12.17
CA GLY A 482 -22.56 -6.38 -13.17
C GLY A 482 -23.03 -5.11 -13.88
N LEU A 483 -23.49 -4.12 -13.09
CA LEU A 483 -23.93 -2.81 -13.58
C LEU A 483 -22.79 -2.08 -14.32
N LYS A 484 -23.15 -1.18 -15.26
CA LYS A 484 -22.25 -0.33 -16.03
C LYS A 484 -22.69 1.13 -15.96
N LEU A 485 -21.82 2.04 -15.53
CA LEU A 485 -22.20 3.43 -15.24
C LEU A 485 -22.31 4.30 -16.49
N GLN A 486 -23.48 4.93 -16.68
CA GLN A 486 -23.69 6.01 -17.66
C GLN A 486 -23.13 5.63 -19.05
N ASN A 487 -22.21 6.41 -19.62
CA ASN A 487 -21.63 6.14 -20.95
C ASN A 487 -20.77 4.86 -21.01
N ALA A 488 -20.30 4.31 -19.89
CA ALA A 488 -19.62 3.01 -19.86
C ALA A 488 -20.58 1.85 -20.21
N SER A 489 -21.90 2.03 -20.07
CA SER A 489 -22.89 1.02 -20.48
C SER A 489 -22.87 0.72 -21.98
N THR A 490 -22.50 1.69 -22.82
CA THR A 490 -22.45 1.60 -24.28
C THR A 490 -21.05 1.71 -24.88
N ALA A 491 -20.04 2.11 -24.10
CA ALA A 491 -18.64 2.19 -24.54
C ALA A 491 -18.05 0.82 -24.92
N LEU A 492 -17.06 0.82 -25.83
CA LEU A 492 -16.30 -0.38 -26.19
C LEU A 492 -15.44 -0.84 -25.01
N SER A 493 -15.35 -2.16 -24.80
CA SER A 493 -14.47 -2.76 -23.78
C SER A 493 -13.10 -3.10 -24.35
N PHE A 494 -12.04 -2.84 -23.57
CA PHE A 494 -10.66 -3.18 -23.91
C PHE A 494 -10.33 -4.67 -23.71
N ARG A 495 -11.17 -5.45 -23.00
CA ARG A 495 -10.88 -6.86 -22.65
C ARG A 495 -10.46 -7.71 -23.84
N SER A 496 -11.27 -7.71 -24.90
CA SER A 496 -10.96 -8.47 -26.13
C SER A 496 -9.76 -7.91 -26.90
N PRO A 497 -9.70 -6.62 -27.29
CA PRO A 497 -8.61 -6.10 -28.12
C PRO A 497 -7.25 -6.01 -27.42
N LEU A 498 -7.19 -5.86 -26.10
CA LEU A 498 -5.93 -5.81 -25.32
C LEU A 498 -5.59 -7.14 -24.62
N ARG A 499 -6.50 -8.13 -24.66
CA ARG A 499 -6.40 -9.44 -23.99
C ARG A 499 -6.25 -9.31 -22.46
N ILE A 500 -7.21 -8.59 -21.87
CA ILE A 500 -7.34 -8.29 -20.43
C ILE A 500 -8.76 -8.58 -19.92
#